data_AF-A0A1S6HF69-F1
#
_entry.id   AF-A0A1S6HF69-F1
#
_cell.length_a   1.000
_cell.length_b   1.000
_cell.length_c   1.000
_cell.angle_alpha   90.00
_cell.angle_beta   90.00
_cell.angle_gamma   90.00
#
_symmetry.space_group_name_H-M   'P 1'
#
loop_
_entity.id
_entity.type
_entity.pdbx_description
1 polymer ?
#
loop_
_entity_poly.entity_id
_entity_poly.type
_entity_poly.pdbx_seq_one_letter_code
_entity_poly.pdbx_strand_id
1 'polypeptide(L)'
;MPVQIQEKTEGLLSAITALGGVGLLIAESEKSSKATFERAREQLLNNNYKECSDYLEIMEVLAEGKDKIFYIEQGTKLDGLVLEIIAEFEAGIVSLAERKHNTGLKTAVWTPTKTSLIIMMSRKQIEASYPRLFEYINFTQSL
;
A
#
# COMPACT_ATOMS: atom_id res chain seq x y z
N MET A 1 0.09 -16.20 -20.09
CA MET A 1 0.75 -15.43 -19.01
C MET A 1 -0.13 -14.36 -18.33
N PRO A 2 -1.07 -13.62 -18.99
CA PRO A 2 -1.85 -12.59 -18.27
C PRO A 2 -2.83 -13.15 -17.22
N VAL A 3 -3.38 -14.35 -17.44
CA VAL A 3 -4.34 -15.01 -16.54
C VAL A 3 -3.73 -15.31 -15.16
N GLN A 4 -2.48 -15.77 -15.09
CA GLN A 4 -1.81 -16.07 -13.82
C GLN A 4 -1.51 -14.84 -12.97
N ILE A 5 -1.26 -13.69 -13.60
CA ILE A 5 -1.03 -12.43 -12.87
C ILE A 5 -2.34 -11.96 -12.26
N GLN A 6 -3.44 -12.08 -13.01
CA GLN A 6 -4.77 -11.71 -12.55
C GLN A 6 -5.24 -12.57 -11.37
N GLU A 7 -5.12 -13.90 -11.45
CA GLU A 7 -5.48 -14.80 -10.35
C GLU A 7 -4.68 -14.52 -9.07
N LYS A 8 -3.39 -14.20 -9.20
CA LYS A 8 -2.53 -13.86 -8.06
C LYS A 8 -2.92 -12.54 -7.41
N THR A 9 -3.19 -11.51 -8.21
CA THR A 9 -3.65 -10.21 -7.69
C THR A 9 -4.99 -10.36 -6.99
N GLU A 10 -5.96 -11.06 -7.60
CA GLU A 10 -7.28 -11.30 -7.00
C GLU A 10 -7.19 -12.07 -5.68
N GLY A 11 -6.30 -13.08 -5.61
CA GLY A 11 -5.98 -13.79 -4.38
C GLY A 11 -5.47 -12.86 -3.28
N LEU A 12 -4.50 -12.00 -3.60
CA LEU A 12 -3.97 -11.02 -2.65
C LEU A 12 -5.06 -10.04 -2.18
N LEU A 13 -5.83 -9.46 -3.10
CA LEU A 13 -6.88 -8.48 -2.79
C LEU A 13 -7.95 -9.09 -1.87
N SER A 14 -8.34 -10.34 -2.14
CA SER A 14 -9.30 -11.05 -1.29
C SER A 14 -8.77 -11.26 0.12
N ALA A 15 -7.50 -11.64 0.27
CA ALA A 15 -6.87 -11.86 1.58
C ALA A 15 -6.78 -10.56 2.39
N ILE A 16 -6.35 -9.47 1.78
CA ILE A 16 -6.17 -8.19 2.47
C ILE A 16 -7.52 -7.58 2.84
N THR A 17 -8.53 -7.69 1.96
CA THR A 17 -9.88 -7.21 2.27
C THR A 17 -10.51 -8.01 3.41
N ALA A 18 -10.29 -9.34 3.44
CA ALA A 18 -10.87 -10.21 4.45
C ALA A 18 -10.21 -10.04 5.84
N LEU A 19 -8.91 -9.75 5.87
CA LEU A 19 -8.13 -9.71 7.10
C LEU A 19 -7.88 -8.28 7.62
N GLY A 20 -8.00 -7.28 6.75
CA GLY A 20 -7.65 -5.88 7.04
C GLY A 20 -6.14 -5.74 7.24
N GLY A 21 -5.47 -5.01 6.34
CA GLY A 21 -4.02 -4.92 6.40
C GLY A 21 -3.40 -4.30 5.15
N VAL A 22 -2.08 -4.46 5.06
CA VAL A 22 -1.27 -3.92 3.98
C VAL A 22 -0.82 -5.03 3.04
N GLY A 23 -1.06 -4.81 1.75
CA GLY A 23 -0.52 -5.61 0.66
C GLY A 23 0.66 -4.95 0.00
N LEU A 24 1.66 -5.74 -0.38
CA LEU A 24 2.74 -5.30 -1.26
C LEU A 24 2.67 -6.06 -2.58
N LEU A 25 2.45 -5.33 -3.67
CA LEU A 25 2.56 -5.80 -5.04
C LEU A 25 3.94 -5.43 -5.60
N ILE A 26 4.71 -6.43 -5.98
CA ILE A 26 6.09 -6.27 -6.44
C ILE A 26 6.19 -6.51 -7.94
N ALA A 27 6.60 -5.50 -8.71
CA ALA A 27 7.01 -5.72 -10.10
C ALA A 27 8.48 -6.19 -10.15
N GLU A 28 8.71 -7.44 -10.54
CA GLU A 28 10.06 -8.04 -10.57
C GLU A 28 10.88 -7.60 -11.79
N SER A 29 10.21 -7.34 -12.92
CA SER A 29 10.87 -7.03 -14.21
C SER A 29 10.78 -5.56 -14.56
N GLU A 30 11.92 -4.88 -14.71
CA GLU A 30 11.98 -3.48 -15.15
C GLU A 30 11.47 -3.27 -16.58
N LYS A 31 11.68 -4.24 -17.48
CA LYS A 31 11.24 -4.12 -18.88
C LYS A 31 9.72 -4.12 -19.00
N SER A 32 9.00 -4.63 -18.00
CA SER A 32 7.55 -4.76 -18.00
C SER A 32 6.86 -4.08 -16.81
N SER A 33 7.61 -3.46 -15.88
CA SER A 33 7.08 -2.92 -14.63
C SER A 33 5.96 -1.93 -14.86
N LYS A 34 6.10 -1.03 -15.85
CA LYS A 34 5.07 -0.06 -16.21
C LYS A 34 3.79 -0.74 -16.69
N ALA A 35 3.88 -1.70 -17.61
CA ALA A 35 2.71 -2.42 -18.12
C ALA A 35 2.06 -3.30 -17.05
N THR A 36 2.87 -3.89 -16.16
CA THR A 36 2.39 -4.67 -15.01
C THR A 36 1.65 -3.78 -14.01
N PHE A 37 2.18 -2.59 -13.69
CA PHE A 37 1.52 -1.65 -12.81
C PHE A 37 0.24 -1.08 -13.41
N GLU A 38 0.20 -0.72 -14.70
CA GLU A 38 -1.05 -0.25 -15.31
C GLU A 38 -2.15 -1.32 -15.23
N ARG A 39 -1.82 -2.59 -15.46
CA ARG A 39 -2.80 -3.69 -15.31
C ARG A 39 -3.27 -3.86 -13.87
N ALA A 40 -2.35 -3.88 -12.91
CA ALA A 40 -2.71 -3.99 -11.49
C ALA A 40 -3.52 -2.78 -11.02
N ARG A 41 -3.19 -1.58 -11.50
CA ARG A 41 -3.93 -0.33 -11.27
C ARG A 41 -5.35 -0.40 -11.81
N GLU A 42 -5.53 -0.83 -13.06
CA GLU A 42 -6.86 -1.05 -13.65
C GLU A 42 -7.69 -2.04 -12.82
N GLN A 43 -7.09 -3.14 -12.36
CA GLN A 43 -7.75 -4.12 -11.50
C GLN A 43 -8.17 -3.52 -10.16
N LEU A 44 -7.29 -2.76 -9.51
CA LEU A 44 -7.57 -2.09 -8.24
C LEU A 44 -8.73 -1.09 -8.36
N LEU A 45 -8.70 -0.25 -9.41
CA LEU A 45 -9.76 0.71 -9.70
C LEU A 45 -11.11 0.00 -9.93
N ASN A 46 -11.12 -1.11 -10.69
CA ASN A 46 -12.33 -1.93 -10.89
C ASN A 46 -12.86 -2.57 -9.58
N ASN A 47 -12.00 -2.75 -8.59
CA ASN A 47 -12.35 -3.26 -7.26
C ASN A 47 -12.69 -2.15 -6.24
N ASN A 48 -12.94 -0.93 -6.72
CA ASN A 48 -13.26 0.27 -5.95
C ASN A 48 -12.14 0.75 -5.01
N TYR A 49 -10.89 0.41 -5.31
CA TYR A 49 -9.77 1.03 -4.59
C TYR A 49 -9.56 2.46 -5.08
N LYS A 50 -9.26 3.35 -4.14
CA LYS A 50 -8.86 4.73 -4.43
C LYS A 50 -7.35 4.82 -4.58
N GLU A 51 -6.89 5.36 -5.71
CA GLU A 51 -5.48 5.69 -5.92
C GLU A 51 -5.11 6.91 -5.07
N CYS A 52 -3.95 6.82 -4.42
CA CYS A 52 -3.31 7.92 -3.71
C CYS A 52 -1.87 8.11 -4.22
N SER A 53 -1.47 9.37 -4.40
CA SER A 53 -0.17 9.73 -4.94
C SER A 53 0.90 10.00 -3.86
N ASP A 54 0.47 10.29 -2.63
CA ASP A 54 1.36 10.60 -1.51
C ASP A 54 0.70 10.36 -0.14
N TYR A 55 1.45 10.66 0.93
CA TYR A 55 1.00 10.61 2.31
C TYR A 55 -0.28 11.43 2.58
N LEU A 56 -0.38 12.64 2.03
CA LEU A 56 -1.48 13.57 2.32
C LEU A 56 -2.77 13.04 1.72
N GLU A 57 -2.73 12.53 0.49
CA GLU A 57 -3.88 11.91 -0.16
C GLU A 57 -4.33 10.66 0.58
N ILE A 58 -3.42 9.81 1.06
CA ILE A 58 -3.80 8.63 1.86
C ILE A 58 -4.54 9.08 3.13
N MET A 59 -4.02 10.08 3.85
CA MET A 59 -4.66 10.59 5.06
C MET A 59 -6.02 11.23 4.79
N GLU A 60 -6.17 11.94 3.67
CA GLU A 60 -7.45 12.52 3.24
C GLU A 60 -8.49 11.46 2.98
N VAL A 61 -8.13 10.48 2.15
CA VAL A 61 -9.02 9.38 1.76
C VAL A 61 -9.43 8.55 2.98
N LEU A 62 -8.51 8.30 3.92
CA LEU A 62 -8.83 7.64 5.19
C LEU A 62 -9.77 8.50 6.06
N ALA A 63 -9.55 9.80 6.15
CA ALA A 63 -10.40 10.71 6.92
C ALA A 63 -11.82 10.84 6.34
N GLU A 64 -11.97 10.67 5.02
CA GLU A 64 -13.26 10.57 4.32
C GLU A 64 -13.98 9.23 4.55
N GLY A 65 -13.35 8.29 5.27
CA GLY A 65 -13.93 6.99 5.60
C GLY A 65 -13.80 5.97 4.46
N LYS A 66 -12.92 6.19 3.49
CA LYS A 66 -12.62 5.17 2.47
C LYS A 66 -11.77 4.07 3.07
N ASP A 67 -12.13 2.84 2.73
CA ASP A 67 -11.59 1.63 3.32
C ASP A 67 -10.75 0.80 2.33
N LYS A 68 -10.69 1.18 1.06
CA LYS A 68 -9.88 0.54 0.02
C LYS A 68 -9.02 1.55 -0.69
N ILE A 69 -7.71 1.48 -0.47
CA ILE A 69 -6.75 2.49 -0.94
C ILE A 69 -5.55 1.79 -1.55
N PHE A 70 -4.98 2.37 -2.61
CA PHE A 70 -3.69 1.93 -3.12
C PHE A 70 -2.75 3.10 -3.41
N TYR A 71 -1.46 2.85 -3.26
CA TYR A 71 -0.38 3.80 -3.47
C TYR A 71 0.68 3.19 -4.38
N ILE A 72 1.12 3.96 -5.38
CA ILE A 72 2.18 3.56 -6.32
C ILE A 72 3.40 4.43 -6.07
N GLU A 73 4.50 3.82 -5.62
CA GLU A 73 5.75 4.54 -5.35
C GLU A 73 6.37 5.05 -6.66
N GLN A 74 6.53 6.38 -6.76
CA GLN A 74 7.11 7.05 -7.92
C GLN A 74 8.61 7.37 -7.74
N GLY A 75 9.09 7.42 -6.50
CA GLY A 75 10.46 7.69 -6.12
C GLY A 75 11.39 6.49 -6.29
N THR A 76 12.63 6.66 -5.85
CA THR A 76 13.66 5.60 -5.92
C THR A 76 13.55 4.57 -4.79
N LYS A 77 12.84 4.90 -3.72
CA LYS A 77 12.58 4.08 -2.54
C LYS A 77 11.24 4.51 -1.93
N LEU A 78 10.71 3.69 -1.03
CA LEU A 78 9.48 4.00 -0.30
C LEU A 78 9.61 5.33 0.44
N ASP A 79 8.60 6.20 0.31
CA ASP A 79 8.48 7.39 1.15
C ASP A 79 8.42 6.98 2.64
N GLY A 80 9.27 7.60 3.47
CA GLY A 80 9.32 7.36 4.90
C GLY A 80 8.00 7.66 5.62
N LEU A 81 7.22 8.64 5.13
CA LEU A 81 5.89 8.94 5.67
C LEU A 81 4.88 7.86 5.32
N VAL A 82 4.97 7.25 4.13
CA VAL A 82 4.13 6.10 3.74
C VAL A 82 4.52 4.87 4.55
N LEU A 83 5.81 4.64 4.83
CA LEU A 83 6.25 3.59 5.74
C LEU A 83 5.62 3.74 7.15
N GLU A 84 5.49 4.97 7.64
CA GLU A 84 4.82 5.21 8.93
C GLU A 84 3.34 4.84 8.89
N ILE A 85 2.65 5.07 7.77
CA ILE A 85 1.27 4.61 7.58
C ILE A 85 1.21 3.08 7.64
N ILE A 86 2.11 2.40 6.93
CA ILE A 86 2.18 0.93 6.92
C ILE A 86 2.39 0.40 8.35
N ALA A 87 3.31 1.00 9.11
CA ALA A 87 3.54 0.65 10.50
C ALA A 87 2.30 0.89 11.39
N GLU A 88 1.57 1.99 11.19
CA GLU A 88 0.32 2.28 11.91
C GLU A 88 -0.79 1.28 11.57
N PHE A 89 -0.91 0.87 10.30
CA PHE A 89 -1.86 -0.13 9.85
C PHE A 89 -1.64 -1.49 10.52
N GLU A 90 -0.40 -1.94 10.59
CA GLU A 90 -0.10 -3.33 10.95
C GLU A 90 0.19 -3.50 12.44
N ALA A 91 0.79 -2.50 13.07
CA ALA A 91 1.08 -2.55 14.50
C ALA A 91 -0.01 -1.92 15.38
N GLY A 92 -0.96 -1.16 14.80
CA GLY A 92 -1.97 -0.42 15.57
C GLY A 92 -1.37 0.62 16.53
N ILE A 93 -0.10 1.01 16.31
CA ILE A 93 0.66 1.84 17.24
C ILE A 93 0.21 3.31 17.11
N VAL A 94 -0.58 3.75 18.09
CA VAL A 94 -1.04 5.13 18.28
C VAL A 94 0.12 6.12 18.49
N SER A 95 1.34 5.66 18.83
CA SER A 95 2.47 6.54 19.15
C SER A 95 2.95 7.39 17.97
N LEU A 96 2.67 6.98 16.73
CA LEU A 96 2.98 7.80 15.55
C LEU A 96 1.95 8.91 15.35
N ALA A 97 0.68 8.71 15.77
CA ALA A 97 -0.34 9.74 15.76
C ALA A 97 -0.03 10.90 16.74
N GLU A 98 0.48 10.61 17.95
CA GLU A 98 0.95 11.64 18.89
C GLU A 98 2.16 12.42 18.34
N ARG A 99 3.12 11.73 17.73
CA ARG A 99 4.27 12.39 17.08
C ARG A 99 3.79 13.31 15.95
N LYS A 100 2.87 12.83 15.11
CA LYS A 100 2.26 13.60 14.00
C LYS A 100 1.51 14.83 14.49
N HIS A 101 0.77 14.70 15.60
CA HIS A 101 0.09 15.84 16.25
C HIS A 101 1.09 16.93 16.66
N ASN A 102 2.23 16.55 17.24
CA ASN A 102 3.28 17.47 17.66
C ASN A 102 4.08 18.09 16.51
N THR A 103 4.13 17.42 15.34
CA THR A 103 4.85 17.91 14.15
C THR A 103 3.95 18.61 13.14
N GLY A 104 2.63 18.70 13.39
CA GLY A 104 1.66 19.30 12.47
C GLY A 104 1.30 18.43 11.25
N LEU A 105 1.61 17.13 11.29
CA LEU A 105 1.26 16.19 10.23
C LEU A 105 -0.21 15.79 10.35
N LYS A 106 -0.90 15.68 9.20
CA LYS A 106 -2.31 15.26 9.14
C LYS A 106 -2.47 13.85 9.70
N THR A 107 -3.43 13.64 10.58
CA THR A 107 -3.76 12.33 11.14
C THR A 107 -5.18 11.94 10.73
N ALA A 108 -5.39 10.67 10.44
CA ALA A 108 -6.70 10.09 10.21
C ALA A 108 -6.94 8.99 11.24
N VAL A 109 -8.20 8.75 11.61
CA VAL A 109 -8.58 7.60 12.41
C VAL A 109 -9.22 6.59 11.47
N TRP A 110 -8.68 5.38 11.40
CA TRP A 110 -9.24 4.28 10.63
C TRP A 110 -9.35 3.03 11.48
N THR A 111 -10.05 2.02 10.96
CA THR A 111 -10.15 0.71 11.59
C THR A 111 -9.26 -0.26 10.81
N PRO A 112 -8.07 -0.64 11.32
CA PRO A 112 -7.12 -1.48 10.58
C PRO A 112 -7.74 -2.77 10.01
N THR A 113 -8.61 -3.42 10.78
CA THR A 113 -9.28 -4.67 10.38
C THR A 113 -10.36 -4.50 9.30
N LYS A 114 -10.68 -3.26 8.93
CA LYS A 114 -11.68 -2.94 7.89
C LYS A 114 -11.07 -2.18 6.72
N THR A 115 -9.80 -1.78 6.82
CA THR A 115 -9.14 -0.97 5.80
C THR A 115 -8.11 -1.82 5.07
N SER A 116 -8.16 -1.82 3.74
CA SER A 116 -7.21 -2.46 2.85
C SER A 116 -6.34 -1.41 2.19
N LEU A 117 -5.03 -1.49 2.42
CA LEU A 117 -4.03 -0.65 1.78
C LEU A 117 -3.15 -1.50 0.87
N ILE A 118 -3.04 -1.14 -0.40
CA ILE A 118 -2.16 -1.80 -1.36
C ILE A 118 -1.01 -0.87 -1.73
N ILE A 119 0.21 -1.36 -1.58
CA ILE A 119 1.44 -0.66 -1.93
C ILE A 119 2.01 -1.34 -3.17
N MET A 120 2.28 -0.56 -4.21
CA MET A 120 2.87 -1.05 -5.46
C MET A 120 4.29 -0.53 -5.60
N MET A 121 5.25 -1.45 -5.70
CA MET A 121 6.68 -1.11 -5.80
C MET A 121 7.41 -2.07 -6.75
N SER A 122 8.49 -1.60 -7.36
CA SER A 122 9.40 -2.45 -8.11
C SER A 122 10.39 -3.13 -7.18
N ARG A 123 10.97 -4.24 -7.64
CA ARG A 123 12.03 -4.95 -6.91
C ARG A 123 13.19 -4.02 -6.49
N LYS A 124 13.63 -3.12 -7.40
CA LYS A 124 14.70 -2.16 -7.10
C LYS A 124 14.31 -1.15 -6.02
N GLN A 125 13.08 -0.64 -6.05
CA GLN A 125 12.61 0.29 -5.02
C GLN A 125 12.59 -0.38 -3.65
N ILE A 126 12.17 -1.64 -3.58
CA ILE A 126 12.19 -2.43 -2.34
C ILE A 126 13.61 -2.60 -1.80
N GLU A 127 14.56 -2.97 -2.67
CA GLU A 127 15.96 -3.12 -2.28
C GLU A 127 16.61 -1.80 -1.84
N ALA A 128 16.16 -0.67 -2.39
CA ALA A 128 16.57 0.67 -1.98
C ALA A 128 15.81 1.21 -0.76
N SER A 129 14.77 0.51 -0.30
CA SER A 129 13.92 0.92 0.81
C SER A 129 14.43 0.44 2.16
N TYR A 130 13.72 0.82 3.20
CA TYR A 130 14.04 0.51 4.57
C TYR A 130 14.06 -1.02 4.81
N PRO A 131 15.10 -1.58 5.45
CA PRO A 131 15.17 -3.01 5.74
C PRO A 131 13.94 -3.56 6.48
N ARG A 132 13.33 -2.70 7.31
CA ARG A 132 12.17 -3.03 8.14
C ARG A 132 10.85 -3.09 7.39
N LEU A 133 10.80 -2.76 6.09
CA LEU A 133 9.57 -2.80 5.30
C LEU A 133 8.85 -4.16 5.41
N PHE A 134 9.61 -5.26 5.35
CA PHE A 134 9.08 -6.61 5.45
C PHE A 134 8.68 -7.01 6.88
N GLU A 135 9.12 -6.28 7.91
CA GLU A 135 8.65 -6.48 9.29
C GLU A 135 7.19 -6.01 9.45
N TYR A 136 6.73 -5.12 8.58
CA TYR A 136 5.43 -4.50 8.66
C TYR A 136 4.44 -4.98 7.61
N ILE A 137 4.84 -5.75 6.59
CA ILE A 137 3.93 -6.20 5.54
C ILE A 137 3.83 -7.71 5.55
N ASN A 138 2.66 -8.20 5.96
CA ASN A 138 2.39 -9.65 6.04
C ASN A 138 1.96 -10.24 4.70
N PHE A 139 1.38 -9.45 3.79
CA PHE A 139 0.86 -9.92 2.50
C PHE A 139 1.71 -9.39 1.34
N THR A 140 2.58 -10.24 0.80
CA THR A 140 3.45 -9.86 -0.33
C THR A 140 3.17 -10.74 -1.55
N GLN A 141 3.07 -10.14 -2.73
CA GLN A 141 2.88 -10.84 -3.99
C GLN A 141 3.75 -10.25 -5.11
N SER A 142 4.60 -11.09 -5.71
CA SER A 142 5.36 -10.74 -6.91
C SER A 142 4.50 -10.92 -8.18
N LEU A 143 4.61 -9.96 -9.10
CA LEU A 143 3.91 -9.84 -10.38
C LEU A 143 4.84 -10.01 -11.59
#